data_AF-A0ABD2Y372-F1
#
_entry.id   AF-A0ABD2Y372-F1
#
_cell.length_a   1.000
_cell.length_b   1.000
_cell.length_c   1.000
_cell.angle_alpha   90.00
_cell.angle_beta   90.00
_cell.angle_gamma   90.00
#
_symmetry.space_group_name_H-M   'P 1'
#
loop_
_entity.id
_entity.type
_entity.pdbx_description
1 polymer ?
#
loop_
_entity_poly.entity_id
_entity_poly.type
_entity_poly.pdbx_seq_one_letter_code
_entity_poly.pdbx_strand_id
1 'polypeptide(L)'
;MSVSYSDCFSDLLCGEDSGTIFSGDDLPECSSENESQQPPDDLEELITGLIEHEKEYVPGMDYLDRFQSQSLDASARAESIAWILKVQRYYGFQPLTTYLSVNYFDRVLYSRRLPQTTGWPLQLLSVACLSLAAKMEESLAPSLLDLQVEGAKYIFEPRTISRMEFLVLNTLDWRLRSITPFSFISFFAYKVDPTGTYTGSLVSRASEIILSHVQEASFLEYSPSCIAAATILSAAGDLPIFSFLNPQYAESWCDGLHREKIISCHQLVQQIMINNRSRKTPKSLPQLRIMSRMSVSYSESSSSSSSSTSSSSCSSCKRRRLDNYLWTDDDKGNSE
;
A
#
# COMPACT_ATOMS: atom_id res chain seq x y z
N MET A 1 -34.62 -8.51 -22.32
CA MET A 1 -33.38 -9.23 -22.69
C MET A 1 -32.58 -8.27 -23.57
N SER A 2 -31.30 -7.95 -23.35
CA SER A 2 -30.41 -8.15 -22.18
C SER A 2 -29.01 -7.63 -22.49
N VAL A 3 -28.41 -6.78 -21.62
CA VAL A 3 -26.98 -6.77 -21.18
C VAL A 3 -25.89 -6.47 -22.27
N SER A 4 -24.91 -5.54 -22.22
CA SER A 4 -24.12 -4.77 -21.21
C SER A 4 -22.93 -5.53 -20.57
N TYR A 5 -21.74 -5.02 -20.23
CA TYR A 5 -21.00 -3.75 -20.40
C TYR A 5 -19.49 -4.02 -20.09
N SER A 6 -18.60 -3.00 -20.11
CA SER A 6 -17.30 -3.00 -19.39
C SER A 6 -16.15 -3.90 -19.95
N ASP A 7 -14.86 -3.72 -19.64
CA ASP A 7 -14.10 -2.87 -18.70
C ASP A 7 -12.88 -2.24 -19.44
N CYS A 8 -12.32 -1.05 -19.11
CA CYS A 8 -11.68 -0.73 -17.83
C CYS A 8 -11.43 0.80 -17.65
N PHE A 9 -11.64 1.31 -16.43
CA PHE A 9 -11.23 2.65 -15.93
C PHE A 9 -11.91 3.95 -16.46
N SER A 10 -13.24 3.98 -16.26
CA SER A 10 -13.94 5.06 -15.52
C SER A 10 -13.91 6.53 -16.01
N ASP A 11 -14.85 6.86 -16.89
CA ASP A 11 -15.43 8.21 -16.97
C ASP A 11 -16.11 8.60 -15.64
N LEU A 12 -15.63 9.66 -14.98
CA LEU A 12 -16.34 10.36 -13.90
C LEU A 12 -16.20 11.89 -14.01
N LEU A 13 -16.32 12.41 -15.24
CA LEU A 13 -16.71 13.78 -15.53
C LEU A 13 -18.01 13.72 -16.34
N CYS A 14 -19.14 14.04 -15.72
CA CYS A 14 -20.44 13.97 -16.39
C CYS A 14 -20.61 15.13 -17.39
N GLY A 15 -20.16 14.93 -18.62
CA GLY A 15 -20.60 15.73 -19.77
C GLY A 15 -22.02 15.35 -20.16
N GLU A 16 -23.01 16.14 -19.74
CA GLU A 16 -24.41 15.96 -20.14
C GLU A 16 -24.68 16.54 -21.54
N ASP A 17 -24.26 15.87 -22.61
CA ASP A 17 -24.68 16.24 -23.97
C ASP A 17 -25.99 15.56 -24.36
N SER A 18 -27.03 16.39 -24.54
CA SER A 18 -28.40 15.96 -24.84
C SER A 18 -28.77 16.22 -26.30
N GLY A 19 -28.84 15.14 -27.10
CA GLY A 19 -29.28 15.14 -28.51
C GLY A 19 -28.41 14.22 -29.35
N THR A 20 -28.91 13.34 -30.22
CA THR A 20 -30.05 13.55 -31.15
C THR A 20 -30.76 12.22 -31.48
N ILE A 21 -31.98 12.30 -32.01
CA ILE A 21 -32.89 11.17 -32.22
C ILE A 21 -32.66 10.42 -33.56
N PHE A 22 -32.73 9.09 -33.49
CA PHE A 22 -32.93 8.07 -34.55
C PHE A 22 -33.10 8.48 -36.03
N SER A 23 -32.26 7.90 -36.89
CA SER A 23 -32.54 7.11 -38.12
C SER A 23 -31.17 6.74 -38.72
N GLY A 24 -30.87 5.57 -39.31
CA GLY A 24 -31.64 4.39 -39.72
C GLY A 24 -30.85 3.73 -40.87
N ASP A 25 -30.52 2.44 -40.73
CA ASP A 25 -29.92 1.53 -41.72
C ASP A 25 -28.77 2.02 -42.64
N ASP A 26 -27.53 1.59 -42.34
CA ASP A 26 -26.63 0.90 -43.29
C ASP A 26 -25.33 0.41 -42.61
N LEU A 27 -24.92 -0.83 -42.91
CA LEU A 27 -23.64 -1.43 -42.47
C LEU A 27 -22.61 -1.36 -43.63
N PRO A 28 -21.42 -0.79 -43.42
CA PRO A 28 -20.26 -1.02 -44.28
C PRO A 28 -19.26 -2.02 -43.67
N GLU A 29 -18.38 -2.53 -44.53
CA GLU A 29 -17.56 -3.72 -44.30
C GLU A 29 -16.29 -3.49 -43.46
N CYS A 30 -15.79 -4.58 -42.89
CA CYS A 30 -14.53 -4.63 -42.14
C CYS A 30 -13.34 -4.22 -43.02
N SER A 31 -12.89 -2.97 -42.85
CA SER A 31 -11.68 -2.44 -43.47
C SER A 31 -10.54 -2.50 -42.46
N SER A 32 -9.59 -3.41 -42.68
CA SER A 32 -8.41 -3.54 -41.83
C SER A 32 -7.36 -2.50 -42.21
N GLU A 33 -7.52 -1.27 -41.74
CA GLU A 33 -6.49 -0.23 -41.83
C GLU A 33 -5.73 -0.12 -40.51
N ASN A 34 -4.41 -0.23 -40.62
CA ASN A 34 -3.49 -0.35 -39.50
C ASN A 34 -3.11 1.05 -39.01
N GLU A 35 -4.07 1.76 -38.41
CA GLU A 35 -3.82 3.06 -37.79
C GLU A 35 -2.74 2.94 -36.71
N SER A 36 -1.82 3.90 -36.73
CA SER A 36 -0.76 3.97 -35.73
C SER A 36 -1.42 4.33 -34.40
N GLN A 37 -1.47 3.38 -33.48
CA GLN A 37 -1.92 3.65 -32.12
C GLN A 37 -0.89 4.59 -31.47
N GLN A 38 -1.14 5.88 -31.57
CA GLN A 38 -0.69 6.87 -30.60
C GLN A 38 -1.73 6.90 -29.48
N PRO A 39 -1.36 7.30 -28.24
CA PRO A 39 -2.39 7.73 -27.29
C PRO A 39 -3.22 8.84 -27.97
N PRO A 40 -4.55 8.88 -27.79
CA PRO A 40 -5.34 10.00 -28.31
C PRO A 40 -4.77 11.31 -27.75
N ASP A 41 -4.67 12.36 -28.57
CA ASP A 41 -3.95 13.60 -28.21
C ASP A 41 -4.42 14.20 -26.86
N ASP A 42 -5.72 14.06 -26.56
CA ASP A 42 -6.39 14.39 -25.29
C ASP A 42 -5.72 13.76 -24.05
N LEU A 43 -5.22 12.52 -24.15
CA LEU A 43 -4.51 11.85 -23.06
C LEU A 43 -3.11 12.44 -22.83
N GLU A 44 -2.43 12.91 -23.86
CA GLU A 44 -1.11 13.53 -23.71
C GLU A 44 -1.21 14.95 -23.12
N GLU A 45 -2.25 15.71 -23.49
CA GLU A 45 -2.60 16.97 -22.84
C GLU A 45 -2.98 16.76 -21.35
N LEU A 46 -3.79 15.76 -21.04
CA LEU A 46 -4.15 15.39 -19.67
C LEU A 46 -2.93 15.03 -18.83
N ILE A 47 -2.02 14.19 -19.35
CA ILE A 47 -0.79 13.81 -18.63
C ILE A 47 0.12 15.02 -18.42
N THR A 48 0.21 15.92 -19.41
CA THR A 48 0.97 17.18 -19.28
C THR A 48 0.40 18.05 -18.15
N GLY A 49 -0.93 18.22 -18.10
CA GLY A 49 -1.61 18.95 -17.01
C GLY A 49 -1.38 18.32 -15.63
N LEU A 50 -1.26 16.99 -15.53
CA LEU A 50 -0.88 16.32 -14.28
C LEU A 50 0.58 16.60 -13.88
N ILE A 51 1.52 16.66 -14.83
CA ILE A 51 2.94 17.01 -14.57
C ILE A 51 3.06 18.45 -14.06
N GLU A 52 2.29 19.39 -14.60
CA GLU A 52 2.30 20.79 -14.14
C GLU A 52 1.90 20.92 -12.66
N HIS A 53 0.87 20.18 -12.24
CA HIS A 53 0.26 20.30 -10.91
C HIS A 53 0.81 19.30 -9.86
N GLU A 54 1.67 18.35 -10.23
CA GLU A 54 2.15 17.29 -9.32
C GLU A 54 2.86 17.84 -8.07
N LYS A 55 3.46 19.03 -8.19
CA LYS A 55 4.18 19.73 -7.11
C LYS A 55 3.27 20.15 -5.94
N GLU A 56 1.96 20.27 -6.17
CA GLU A 56 0.99 20.57 -5.10
C GLU A 56 0.71 19.38 -4.17
N TYR A 57 1.12 18.18 -4.60
CA TYR A 57 0.83 16.92 -3.91
C TYR A 57 2.07 16.27 -3.29
N VAL A 58 3.21 16.96 -3.27
CA VAL A 58 4.42 16.53 -2.55
C VAL A 58 4.69 17.43 -1.32
N PRO A 59 5.43 16.96 -0.30
CA PRO A 59 5.97 17.83 0.73
C PRO A 59 6.86 18.93 0.15
N GLY A 60 6.95 20.08 0.83
CA GLY A 60 7.79 21.19 0.36
C GLY A 60 9.29 20.87 0.37
N MET A 61 10.06 21.60 -0.44
CA MET A 61 11.47 21.28 -0.76
C MET A 61 12.38 21.10 0.47
N ASP A 62 12.13 21.82 1.57
CA ASP A 62 12.91 21.73 2.82
C ASP A 62 12.59 20.48 3.67
N TYR A 63 11.67 19.61 3.24
CA TYR A 63 11.29 18.41 4.00
C TYR A 63 12.44 17.43 4.21
N LEU A 64 13.33 17.28 3.23
CA LEU A 64 14.54 16.45 3.36
C LEU A 64 15.53 17.05 4.36
N ASP A 65 15.75 18.36 4.28
CA ASP A 65 16.66 19.09 5.17
C ASP A 65 16.18 19.04 6.63
N ARG A 66 14.86 18.94 6.85
CA ARG A 66 14.28 18.75 8.19
C ARG A 66 14.69 17.43 8.86
N PHE A 67 14.95 16.37 8.10
CA PHE A 67 15.54 15.13 8.64
C PHE A 67 17.04 15.28 8.90
N GLN A 68 17.79 15.92 7.99
CA GLN A 68 19.23 16.16 8.15
C GLN A 68 19.54 17.03 9.37
N SER A 69 18.72 18.07 9.59
CA SER A 69 18.78 18.98 10.75
C SER A 69 18.19 18.39 12.04
N GLN A 70 17.77 17.11 12.04
CA GLN A 70 17.15 16.41 13.18
C GLN A 70 15.88 17.07 13.74
N SER A 71 15.23 17.95 12.97
CA SER A 71 13.92 18.51 13.33
C SER A 71 12.78 17.51 13.14
N LEU A 72 13.01 16.48 12.31
CA LEU A 72 12.16 15.31 12.12
C LEU A 72 12.99 14.02 12.30
N ASP A 73 12.43 13.06 13.02
CA ASP A 73 13.02 11.75 13.24
C ASP A 73 12.75 10.82 12.04
N ALA A 74 13.81 10.57 11.27
CA ALA A 74 13.79 9.65 10.12
C ALA A 74 13.52 8.19 10.53
N SER A 75 13.95 7.79 11.74
CA SER A 75 13.69 6.44 12.28
C SER A 75 12.21 6.28 12.62
N ALA A 76 11.59 7.28 13.26
CA ALA A 76 10.16 7.24 13.56
C ALA A 76 9.28 7.29 12.29
N ARG A 77 9.69 8.02 11.24
CA ARG A 77 9.07 7.92 9.91
C ARG A 77 9.23 6.51 9.34
N ALA A 78 10.42 5.91 9.41
CA ALA A 78 10.65 4.57 8.90
C ALA A 78 9.82 3.50 9.65
N GLU A 79 9.71 3.56 10.98
CA GLU A 79 8.82 2.68 11.78
C GLU A 79 7.35 2.84 11.37
N SER A 80 6.90 4.09 11.20
CA SER A 80 5.53 4.43 10.78
C SER A 80 5.17 3.81 9.43
N ILE A 81 6.04 3.98 8.42
CA ILE A 81 5.83 3.42 7.07
C ILE A 81 5.98 1.90 7.07
N ALA A 82 6.88 1.33 7.88
CA ALA A 82 6.98 -0.12 8.05
C ALA A 82 5.68 -0.73 8.60
N TRP A 83 4.99 -0.03 9.50
CA TRP A 83 3.67 -0.45 9.98
C TRP A 83 2.61 -0.35 8.87
N ILE A 84 2.56 0.73 8.09
CA ILE A 84 1.63 0.86 6.94
C ILE A 84 1.84 -0.32 5.96
N LEU A 85 3.09 -0.59 5.59
CA LEU A 85 3.47 -1.71 4.73
C LEU A 85 3.14 -3.10 5.34
N LYS A 86 3.11 -3.22 6.67
CA LYS A 86 2.69 -4.47 7.34
C LYS A 86 1.17 -4.65 7.20
N VAL A 87 0.38 -3.60 7.39
CA VAL A 87 -1.08 -3.64 7.27
C VAL A 87 -1.50 -3.87 5.82
N GLN A 88 -0.82 -3.23 4.84
CA GLN A 88 -1.06 -3.51 3.42
C GLN A 88 -0.88 -4.98 3.08
N ARG A 89 0.20 -5.63 3.54
CA ARG A 89 0.43 -7.06 3.30
C ARG A 89 -0.58 -7.96 4.01
N TYR A 90 -1.15 -7.52 5.13
CA TYR A 90 -2.15 -8.27 5.87
C TYR A 90 -3.52 -8.26 5.16
N TYR A 91 -3.95 -7.10 4.65
CA TYR A 91 -5.23 -6.95 3.95
C TYR A 91 -5.17 -7.17 2.43
N GLY A 92 -3.97 -7.17 1.84
CA GLY A 92 -3.81 -7.21 0.39
C GLY A 92 -4.18 -5.89 -0.32
N PHE A 93 -4.09 -4.75 0.38
CA PHE A 93 -4.41 -3.43 -0.19
C PHE A 93 -3.55 -3.12 -1.43
N GLN A 94 -4.12 -2.33 -2.32
CA GLN A 94 -3.46 -1.90 -3.55
C GLN A 94 -2.19 -1.09 -3.26
N PRO A 95 -1.18 -1.13 -4.16
CA PRO A 95 0.02 -0.31 -4.03
C PRO A 95 -0.30 1.19 -3.92
N LEU A 96 -1.31 1.66 -4.67
CA LEU A 96 -1.79 3.05 -4.63
C LEU A 96 -2.28 3.46 -3.23
N THR A 97 -3.09 2.63 -2.57
CA THR A 97 -3.58 2.84 -1.21
C THR A 97 -2.44 3.08 -0.22
N THR A 98 -1.36 2.29 -0.32
CA THR A 98 -0.17 2.50 0.52
C THR A 98 0.57 3.78 0.17
N TYR A 99 0.75 4.06 -1.12
CA TYR A 99 1.45 5.26 -1.56
C TYR A 99 0.71 6.54 -1.11
N LEU A 100 -0.62 6.58 -1.25
CA LEU A 100 -1.46 7.66 -0.73
C LEU A 100 -1.38 7.76 0.79
N SER A 101 -1.38 6.65 1.52
CA SER A 101 -1.18 6.64 2.98
C SER A 101 0.12 7.35 3.39
N VAL A 102 1.23 7.07 2.69
CA VAL A 102 2.53 7.70 2.96
C VAL A 102 2.54 9.15 2.47
N ASN A 103 1.92 9.45 1.34
CA ASN A 103 1.76 10.82 0.82
C ASN A 103 1.04 11.73 1.84
N TYR A 104 -0.08 11.25 2.41
CA TYR A 104 -0.83 11.98 3.44
C TYR A 104 0.01 12.14 4.71
N PHE A 105 0.70 11.08 5.15
CA PHE A 105 1.58 11.11 6.32
C PHE A 105 2.68 12.16 6.16
N ASP A 106 3.39 12.17 5.03
CA ASP A 106 4.51 13.08 4.78
C ASP A 106 4.03 14.53 4.60
N ARG A 107 2.91 14.78 3.91
CA ARG A 107 2.31 16.13 3.77
C ARG A 107 1.84 16.68 5.13
N VAL A 108 1.28 15.84 6.01
CA VAL A 108 0.90 16.26 7.38
C VAL A 108 2.13 16.50 8.26
N LEU A 109 3.15 15.64 8.20
CA LEU A 109 4.37 15.79 8.99
C LEU A 109 5.20 17.02 8.55
N TYR A 110 5.14 17.37 7.26
CA TYR A 110 5.66 18.63 6.75
C TYR A 110 4.91 19.84 7.31
N SER A 111 3.57 19.79 7.33
CA SER A 111 2.72 20.93 7.67
C SER A 111 2.54 21.14 9.17
N ARG A 112 2.67 20.09 9.99
CA ARG A 112 2.46 20.13 11.45
C ARG A 112 3.55 19.38 12.20
N ARG A 113 4.11 20.04 13.22
CA ARG A 113 4.98 19.38 14.20
C ARG A 113 4.13 18.57 15.19
N LEU A 114 4.29 17.25 15.16
CA LEU A 114 3.75 16.35 16.18
C LEU A 114 4.77 16.12 17.32
N PRO A 115 4.35 15.77 18.54
CA PRO A 115 5.27 15.44 19.63
C PRO A 115 6.03 14.13 19.35
N GLN A 116 7.31 14.22 18.99
CA GLN A 116 8.12 13.06 18.59
C GLN A 116 8.60 12.22 19.79
N THR A 117 8.62 12.81 21.00
CA THR A 117 9.22 12.25 22.23
C THR A 117 8.66 10.90 22.71
N THR A 118 7.49 10.47 22.20
CA THR A 118 6.77 9.29 22.71
C THR A 118 6.31 8.31 21.63
N GLY A 119 6.61 8.58 20.35
CA GLY A 119 6.34 7.69 19.20
C GLY A 119 4.86 7.50 18.81
N TRP A 120 3.95 7.41 19.78
CA TRP A 120 2.52 7.15 19.54
C TRP A 120 1.82 8.17 18.61
N PRO A 121 2.18 9.48 18.54
CA PRO A 121 1.49 10.40 17.64
C PRO A 121 1.74 10.07 16.16
N LEU A 122 2.92 9.57 15.81
CA LEU A 122 3.27 9.16 14.44
C LEU A 122 2.62 7.81 14.11
N GLN A 123 2.53 6.88 15.07
CA GLN A 123 1.73 5.67 14.89
C GLN A 123 0.24 6.01 14.65
N LEU A 124 -0.33 6.92 15.44
CA LEU A 124 -1.73 7.35 15.28
C LEU A 124 -1.95 8.06 13.93
N LEU A 125 -1.01 8.91 13.49
CA LEU A 125 -1.04 9.51 12.16
C LEU A 125 -1.02 8.42 11.07
N SER A 126 -0.18 7.40 11.21
CA SER A 126 -0.10 6.28 10.26
C SER A 126 -1.42 5.53 10.13
N VAL A 127 -2.08 5.23 11.26
CA VAL A 127 -3.39 4.56 11.30
C VAL A 127 -4.46 5.42 10.61
N ALA A 128 -4.48 6.73 10.87
CA ALA A 128 -5.43 7.66 10.27
C ALA A 128 -5.22 7.85 8.77
N CYS A 129 -3.97 8.08 8.33
CA CYS A 129 -3.65 8.21 6.90
C CYS A 129 -3.98 6.94 6.11
N LEU A 130 -3.70 5.76 6.67
CA LEU A 130 -4.05 4.50 6.04
C LEU A 130 -5.56 4.25 6.01
N SER A 131 -6.31 4.61 7.07
CA SER A 131 -7.77 4.48 7.04
C SER A 131 -8.40 5.41 6.00
N LEU A 132 -7.91 6.65 5.87
CA LEU A 132 -8.36 7.58 4.84
C LEU A 132 -8.02 7.07 3.43
N ALA A 133 -6.81 6.57 3.18
CA ALA A 133 -6.46 6.01 1.88
C ALA A 133 -7.30 4.78 1.54
N ALA A 134 -7.51 3.86 2.49
CA ALA A 134 -8.36 2.70 2.28
C ALA A 134 -9.82 3.09 1.97
N LYS A 135 -10.35 4.16 2.60
CA LYS A 135 -11.70 4.69 2.29
C LYS A 135 -11.81 5.37 0.92
N MET A 136 -10.69 5.76 0.31
CA MET A 136 -10.66 6.40 -1.01
C MET A 136 -10.52 5.37 -2.13
N GLU A 137 -9.66 4.36 -1.94
CA GLU A 137 -9.22 3.45 -3.01
C GLU A 137 -9.74 2.01 -2.90
N GLU A 138 -10.02 1.51 -1.69
CA GLU A 138 -10.43 0.12 -1.48
C GLU A 138 -11.95 -0.03 -1.51
N SER A 139 -12.44 -1.08 -2.18
CA SER A 139 -13.88 -1.36 -2.26
C SER A 139 -14.52 -1.64 -0.91
N LEU A 140 -13.75 -2.15 0.06
CA LEU A 140 -14.17 -2.44 1.43
C LEU A 140 -13.07 -2.06 2.43
N ALA A 141 -13.09 -0.81 2.88
CA ALA A 141 -12.21 -0.36 3.96
C ALA A 141 -12.54 -1.06 5.30
N PRO A 142 -11.55 -1.67 6.00
CA PRO A 142 -11.75 -2.27 7.32
C PRO A 142 -12.19 -1.26 8.39
N SER A 143 -12.77 -1.75 9.49
CA SER A 143 -13.09 -0.87 10.62
C SER A 143 -11.83 -0.31 11.29
N LEU A 144 -11.98 0.81 12.01
CA LEU A 144 -10.87 1.45 12.74
C LEU A 144 -10.27 0.57 13.85
N LEU A 145 -11.00 -0.46 14.30
CA LEU A 145 -10.46 -1.46 15.23
C LEU A 145 -9.65 -2.51 14.48
N ASP A 146 -10.21 -3.08 13.41
CA ASP A 146 -9.60 -4.19 12.67
C ASP A 146 -8.29 -3.75 11.99
N LEU A 147 -8.25 -2.52 11.46
CA LEU A 147 -7.07 -1.94 10.79
C LEU A 147 -5.81 -1.96 11.68
N GLN A 148 -5.95 -2.07 13.00
CA GLN A 148 -4.86 -2.14 13.97
C GLN A 148 -4.36 -3.58 14.15
N VAL A 149 -3.84 -4.15 13.06
CA VAL A 149 -3.40 -5.55 12.96
C VAL A 149 -2.40 -5.98 14.05
N GLU A 150 -2.37 -7.28 14.34
CA GLU A 150 -1.62 -7.88 15.44
C GLU A 150 -0.16 -7.42 15.53
N GLY A 151 0.29 -7.04 16.73
CA GLY A 151 1.63 -6.50 16.97
C GLY A 151 1.79 -5.02 16.62
N ALA A 152 0.70 -4.24 16.66
CA ALA A 152 0.78 -2.78 16.76
C ALA A 152 1.35 -2.37 18.14
N LYS A 153 2.30 -1.44 18.16
CA LYS A 153 2.97 -0.95 19.40
C LYS A 153 2.03 -0.19 20.32
N TYR A 154 0.98 0.41 19.74
CA TYR A 154 -0.08 1.14 20.42
C TYR A 154 -1.42 0.73 19.80
N ILE A 155 -2.46 0.68 20.62
CA ILE A 155 -3.85 0.48 20.19
C ILE A 155 -4.63 1.73 20.59
N PHE A 156 -5.38 2.29 19.66
CA PHE A 156 -6.13 3.53 19.81
C PHE A 156 -7.63 3.27 19.71
N GLU A 157 -8.41 4.00 20.51
CA GLU A 157 -9.85 4.03 20.37
C GLU A 157 -10.26 4.59 18.99
N PRO A 158 -11.34 4.08 18.37
CA PRO A 158 -11.85 4.60 17.10
C PRO A 158 -12.10 6.11 17.11
N ARG A 159 -12.58 6.67 18.24
CA ARG A 159 -12.78 8.11 18.42
C ARG A 159 -11.48 8.92 18.33
N THR A 160 -10.38 8.36 18.79
CA THR A 160 -9.05 8.99 18.73
C THR A 160 -8.49 8.94 17.30
N ILE A 161 -8.72 7.82 16.59
CA ILE A 161 -8.38 7.71 15.17
C ILE A 161 -9.21 8.70 14.34
N SER A 162 -10.55 8.75 14.50
CA SER A 162 -11.41 9.69 13.76
C SER A 162 -11.04 11.16 13.99
N ARG A 163 -10.55 11.53 15.18
CA ARG A 163 -10.02 12.87 15.44
C ARG A 163 -8.72 13.15 14.67
N MET A 164 -7.84 12.15 14.56
CA MET A 164 -6.63 12.27 13.74
C MET A 164 -6.99 12.29 12.24
N GLU A 165 -7.95 11.49 11.77
CA GLU A 165 -8.46 11.56 10.39
C GLU A 165 -8.97 12.97 10.05
N PHE A 166 -9.76 13.58 10.94
CA PHE A 166 -10.22 14.95 10.75
C PHE A 166 -9.08 15.98 10.77
N LEU A 167 -8.03 15.75 11.56
CA LEU A 167 -6.81 16.57 11.52
C LEU A 167 -6.09 16.42 10.17
N VAL A 168 -5.93 15.20 9.66
CA VAL A 168 -5.32 14.93 8.33
C VAL A 168 -6.13 15.63 7.24
N LEU A 169 -7.44 15.41 7.18
CA LEU A 169 -8.35 16.04 6.20
C LEU A 169 -8.22 17.56 6.17
N ASN A 170 -8.26 18.22 7.34
CA ASN A 170 -8.12 19.68 7.44
C ASN A 170 -6.68 20.20 7.24
N THR A 171 -5.67 19.32 7.25
CA THR A 171 -4.27 19.72 6.97
C THR A 171 -3.94 19.56 5.49
N LEU A 172 -4.69 18.73 4.77
CA LEU A 172 -4.55 18.50 3.34
C LEU A 172 -5.62 19.24 2.52
N ASP A 173 -6.39 20.14 3.14
CA ASP A 173 -7.55 20.85 2.56
C ASP A 173 -8.51 19.91 1.83
N TRP A 174 -8.72 18.71 2.38
CA TRP A 174 -9.50 17.60 1.81
C TRP A 174 -9.01 17.09 0.43
N ARG A 175 -7.84 17.55 -0.05
CA ARG A 175 -7.17 17.13 -1.28
C ARG A 175 -6.46 15.77 -1.09
N LEU A 176 -7.29 14.73 -0.93
CA LEU A 176 -6.86 13.33 -0.81
C LEU A 176 -6.55 12.68 -2.17
N ARG A 177 -7.22 13.09 -3.25
CA ARG A 177 -6.87 12.62 -4.62
C ARG A 177 -5.55 13.25 -5.07
N SER A 178 -4.44 12.71 -4.58
CA SER A 178 -3.10 13.16 -4.92
C SER A 178 -2.68 12.68 -6.30
N ILE A 179 -1.90 13.50 -7.00
CA ILE A 179 -1.15 13.04 -8.18
C ILE A 179 -0.01 12.13 -7.67
N THR A 180 0.08 10.92 -8.22
CA THR A 180 1.03 9.89 -7.77
C THR A 180 1.74 9.26 -8.96
N PRO A 181 2.85 8.51 -8.77
CA PRO A 181 3.49 7.80 -9.87
C PRO A 181 2.53 6.88 -10.64
N PHE A 182 1.54 6.31 -9.96
CA PHE A 182 0.50 5.46 -10.55
C PHE A 182 -0.36 6.17 -11.60
N SER A 183 -0.47 7.50 -11.52
CA SER A 183 -1.15 8.32 -12.53
C SER A 183 -0.43 8.32 -13.89
N PHE A 184 0.86 7.95 -13.93
CA PHE A 184 1.72 8.06 -15.12
C PHE A 184 2.22 6.71 -15.66
N ILE A 185 2.39 5.68 -14.79
CA ILE A 185 3.05 4.42 -15.19
C ILE A 185 2.40 3.71 -16.37
N SER A 186 1.08 3.78 -16.55
CA SER A 186 0.38 3.15 -17.69
C SER A 186 0.72 3.82 -19.02
N PHE A 187 0.72 5.16 -19.04
CA PHE A 187 1.08 5.95 -20.21
C PHE A 187 2.57 5.81 -20.56
N PHE A 188 3.45 5.80 -19.56
CA PHE A 188 4.88 5.56 -19.78
C PHE A 188 5.20 4.10 -20.17
N ALA A 189 4.46 3.11 -19.67
CA ALA A 189 4.55 1.73 -20.16
C ALA A 189 4.18 1.65 -21.65
N TYR A 190 3.18 2.42 -22.09
CA TYR A 190 2.80 2.52 -23.50
C TYR A 190 3.87 3.18 -24.37
N LYS A 191 4.49 4.28 -23.90
CA LYS A 191 5.63 4.92 -24.59
C LYS A 191 6.88 4.03 -24.69
N VAL A 192 7.00 3.00 -23.84
CA VAL A 192 8.02 1.94 -23.90
C VAL A 192 7.62 0.80 -24.83
N ASP A 193 6.37 0.34 -24.76
CA ASP A 193 5.82 -0.74 -25.57
C ASP A 193 4.49 -0.34 -26.24
N PRO A 194 4.56 0.33 -27.41
CA PRO A 194 3.36 0.70 -28.16
C PRO A 194 2.54 -0.49 -28.68
N THR A 195 3.09 -1.71 -28.64
CA THR A 195 2.38 -2.93 -29.06
C THR A 195 1.39 -3.44 -28.00
N GLY A 196 1.44 -2.90 -26.77
CA GLY A 196 0.62 -3.35 -25.65
C GLY A 196 1.10 -4.64 -24.97
N THR A 197 1.89 -5.47 -25.66
CA THR A 197 2.26 -6.86 -25.29
C THR A 197 2.76 -7.03 -23.84
N TYR A 198 3.59 -6.11 -23.37
CA TYR A 198 4.26 -6.14 -22.06
C TYR A 198 3.78 -5.03 -21.12
N THR A 199 2.89 -4.13 -21.56
CA THR A 199 2.45 -2.96 -20.78
C THR A 199 1.97 -3.33 -19.36
N GLY A 200 1.10 -4.33 -19.23
CA GLY A 200 0.64 -4.82 -17.92
C GLY A 200 1.77 -5.39 -17.05
N SER A 201 2.76 -6.05 -17.65
CA SER A 201 3.95 -6.54 -16.94
C SER A 201 4.83 -5.39 -16.45
N LEU A 202 5.04 -4.36 -17.29
CA LEU A 202 5.77 -3.14 -16.95
C LEU A 202 5.09 -2.36 -15.81
N VAL A 203 3.77 -2.16 -15.90
CA VAL A 203 2.95 -1.49 -14.87
C VAL A 203 2.99 -2.25 -13.55
N SER A 204 2.79 -3.57 -13.57
CA SER A 204 2.88 -4.41 -12.36
C SER A 204 4.26 -4.32 -11.73
N ARG A 205 5.32 -4.46 -12.53
CA ARG A 205 6.71 -4.42 -12.06
C ARG A 205 7.11 -3.03 -11.54
N ALA A 206 6.70 -1.95 -12.20
CA ALA A 206 6.91 -0.59 -11.72
C ALA A 206 6.17 -0.35 -10.39
N SER A 207 4.93 -0.84 -10.25
CA SER A 207 4.14 -0.77 -9.02
C SER A 207 4.83 -1.45 -7.83
N GLU A 208 5.42 -2.64 -8.04
CA GLU A 208 6.25 -3.31 -7.03
C GLU A 208 7.48 -2.48 -6.65
N ILE A 209 8.16 -1.90 -7.65
CA ILE A 209 9.33 -1.05 -7.43
C ILE A 209 8.93 0.16 -6.60
N ILE A 210 7.91 0.93 -6.99
CA ILE A 210 7.38 2.08 -6.23
C ILE A 210 7.08 1.69 -4.78
N LEU A 211 6.31 0.61 -4.56
CA LEU A 211 5.94 0.15 -3.22
C LEU A 211 7.15 -0.29 -2.38
N SER A 212 8.15 -0.91 -2.99
CA SER A 212 9.37 -1.35 -2.29
C SER A 212 10.31 -0.20 -1.88
N HIS A 213 10.15 1.00 -2.45
CA HIS A 213 10.97 2.17 -2.15
C HIS A 213 10.23 3.25 -1.33
N VAL A 214 8.92 3.10 -1.07
CA VAL A 214 8.10 4.13 -0.39
C VAL A 214 8.59 4.54 1.02
N GLN A 215 9.37 3.66 1.67
CA GLN A 215 10.03 3.96 2.96
C GLN A 215 11.28 4.84 2.82
N GLU A 216 11.97 4.81 1.68
CA GLU A 216 13.24 5.47 1.45
C GLU A 216 13.04 6.97 1.26
N ALA A 217 13.50 7.77 2.23
CA ALA A 217 13.26 9.22 2.23
C ALA A 217 13.87 9.93 1.01
N SER A 218 14.94 9.39 0.41
CA SER A 218 15.60 9.96 -0.78
C SER A 218 14.68 10.11 -2.00
N PHE A 219 13.57 9.36 -2.09
CA PHE A 219 12.59 9.54 -3.17
C PHE A 219 11.77 10.82 -3.05
N LEU A 220 11.75 11.48 -1.89
CA LEU A 220 11.02 12.73 -1.67
C LEU A 220 11.65 13.93 -2.41
N GLU A 221 12.84 13.78 -2.99
CA GLU A 221 13.47 14.80 -3.86
C GLU A 221 12.92 14.79 -5.31
N TYR A 222 12.14 13.76 -5.65
CA TYR A 222 11.69 13.48 -7.01
C TYR A 222 10.18 13.66 -7.13
N SER A 223 9.75 14.21 -8.27
CA SER A 223 8.34 14.36 -8.54
C SER A 223 7.69 13.01 -8.93
N PRO A 224 6.37 12.84 -8.70
CA PRO A 224 5.64 11.63 -9.08
C PRO A 224 5.91 11.11 -10.51
N SER A 225 5.96 12.00 -11.50
CA SER A 225 6.26 11.72 -12.91
C SER A 225 7.69 11.19 -13.10
N CYS A 226 8.69 11.81 -12.45
CA CYS A 226 10.07 11.35 -12.47
C CYS A 226 10.22 9.95 -11.87
N ILE A 227 9.52 9.67 -10.77
CA ILE A 227 9.49 8.34 -10.12
C ILE A 227 8.83 7.31 -11.05
N ALA A 228 7.71 7.65 -11.68
CA ALA A 228 7.02 6.76 -12.63
C ALA A 228 7.92 6.42 -13.83
N ALA A 229 8.54 7.42 -14.45
CA ALA A 229 9.45 7.21 -15.58
C ALA A 229 10.66 6.35 -15.18
N ALA A 230 11.31 6.65 -14.05
CA ALA A 230 12.43 5.88 -13.52
C ALA A 230 12.06 4.41 -13.23
N THR A 231 10.90 4.16 -12.61
CA THR A 231 10.47 2.80 -12.27
C THR A 231 10.00 1.99 -13.47
N ILE A 232 9.42 2.62 -14.49
CA ILE A 232 9.13 1.99 -15.79
C ILE A 232 10.43 1.63 -16.53
N LEU A 233 11.42 2.53 -16.57
CA LEU A 233 12.74 2.23 -17.13
C LEU A 233 13.43 1.06 -16.41
N SER A 234 13.35 1.03 -15.07
CA SER A 234 13.87 -0.10 -14.28
C SER A 234 13.13 -1.40 -14.54
N ALA A 235 11.80 -1.37 -14.71
CA ALA A 235 10.99 -2.53 -15.05
C ALA A 235 11.31 -3.06 -16.46
N ALA A 236 11.49 -2.17 -17.43
CA ALA A 236 11.90 -2.51 -18.79
C ALA A 236 13.31 -3.13 -18.82
N GLY A 237 14.24 -2.62 -18.00
CA GLY A 237 15.58 -3.18 -17.86
C GLY A 237 15.66 -4.61 -17.30
N ASP A 238 14.63 -5.10 -16.59
CA ASP A 238 14.52 -6.51 -16.18
C ASP A 238 14.14 -7.43 -17.39
N LEU A 239 13.74 -6.88 -18.55
CA LEU A 239 13.35 -7.62 -19.77
C LEU A 239 14.41 -7.52 -20.89
N PRO A 240 14.92 -8.64 -21.46
CA PRO A 240 15.95 -8.61 -22.50
C PRO A 240 15.57 -7.79 -23.74
N ILE A 241 14.29 -7.80 -24.13
CA ILE A 241 13.78 -7.09 -25.32
C ILE A 241 13.87 -5.56 -25.19
N PHE A 242 13.90 -5.01 -23.96
CA PHE A 242 14.00 -3.57 -23.71
C PHE A 242 15.35 -3.15 -23.12
N SER A 243 16.32 -4.07 -23.04
CA SER A 243 17.65 -3.85 -22.45
C SER A 243 18.49 -2.75 -23.12
N PHE A 244 18.10 -2.31 -24.33
CA PHE A 244 18.75 -1.21 -25.06
C PHE A 244 18.19 0.19 -24.71
N LEU A 245 17.11 0.30 -23.94
CA LEU A 245 16.47 1.58 -23.66
C LEU A 245 17.38 2.49 -22.83
N ASN A 246 17.70 3.66 -23.38
CA ASN A 246 18.44 4.70 -22.68
C ASN A 246 17.45 5.56 -21.86
N PRO A 247 17.66 5.74 -20.54
CA PRO A 247 16.84 6.63 -19.70
C PRO A 247 16.67 8.05 -20.23
N GLN A 248 17.59 8.54 -21.07
CA GLN A 248 17.51 9.83 -21.74
C GLN A 248 16.29 9.96 -22.66
N TYR A 249 15.79 8.86 -23.23
CA TYR A 249 14.62 8.85 -24.13
C TYR A 249 13.31 9.20 -23.40
N ALA A 250 13.24 9.00 -22.08
CA ALA A 250 12.03 9.32 -21.31
C ALA A 250 11.72 10.82 -21.24
N GLU A 251 12.68 11.69 -21.57
CA GLU A 251 12.44 13.14 -21.74
C GLU A 251 11.42 13.43 -22.87
N SER A 252 11.34 12.58 -23.89
CA SER A 252 10.40 12.75 -25.01
C SER A 252 9.06 12.00 -24.82
N TRP A 253 8.75 11.54 -23.61
CA TRP A 253 7.49 10.82 -23.36
C TRP A 253 6.30 11.75 -23.14
N CYS A 254 6.53 12.93 -22.56
CA CYS A 254 5.53 13.95 -22.31
C CYS A 254 6.23 15.29 -21.99
N ASP A 255 5.59 16.41 -22.26
CA ASP A 255 6.14 17.73 -21.94
C ASP A 255 6.25 17.95 -20.42
N GLY A 256 7.23 18.77 -20.03
CA GLY A 256 7.55 19.04 -18.61
C GLY A 256 8.44 18.00 -17.91
N LEU A 257 8.72 16.85 -18.55
CA LEU A 257 9.65 15.86 -18.02
C LEU A 257 11.11 16.36 -18.04
N HIS A 258 11.82 16.19 -16.92
CA HIS A 258 13.20 16.66 -16.76
C HIS A 258 14.21 15.51 -16.78
N ARG A 259 14.94 15.38 -17.90
CA ARG A 259 15.97 14.35 -18.13
C ARG A 259 16.95 14.12 -16.98
N GLU A 260 17.53 15.19 -16.41
CA GLU A 260 18.52 15.06 -15.34
C GLU A 260 17.93 14.41 -14.09
N LYS A 261 16.69 14.78 -13.74
CA LYS A 261 15.94 14.22 -12.62
C LYS A 261 15.49 12.78 -12.89
N ILE A 262 15.09 12.44 -14.12
CA ILE A 262 14.77 11.05 -14.48
C ILE A 262 16.02 10.16 -14.40
N ILE A 263 17.16 10.60 -14.91
CA ILE A 263 18.41 9.84 -14.88
C ILE A 263 18.88 9.59 -13.44
N SER A 264 18.89 10.62 -12.59
CA SER A 264 19.29 10.50 -11.18
C SER A 264 18.31 9.64 -10.37
N CYS A 265 17.00 9.77 -10.62
CA CYS A 265 15.98 8.91 -10.00
C CYS A 265 16.16 7.44 -10.42
N HIS A 266 16.35 7.17 -11.71
CA HIS A 266 16.59 5.81 -12.21
C HIS A 266 17.87 5.20 -11.62
N GLN A 267 18.96 5.97 -11.52
CA GLN A 267 20.18 5.51 -10.83
C GLN A 267 19.93 5.16 -9.36
N LEU A 268 19.16 5.98 -8.63
CA LEU A 268 18.79 5.74 -7.24
C LEU A 268 17.96 4.45 -7.08
N VAL A 269 16.96 4.24 -7.95
CA VAL A 269 16.15 3.01 -8.00
C VAL A 269 17.06 1.78 -8.18
N GLN A 270 17.95 1.81 -9.18
CA GLN A 270 18.85 0.69 -9.45
C GLN A 270 19.80 0.40 -8.27
N GLN A 271 20.37 1.43 -7.63
CA GLN A 271 21.23 1.27 -6.45
C GLN A 271 20.49 0.59 -5.29
N ILE A 272 19.27 1.01 -4.98
CA ILE A 272 18.51 0.44 -3.86
C ILE A 272 17.99 -0.96 -4.19
N MET A 273 17.62 -1.24 -5.45
CA MET A 273 17.30 -2.59 -5.93
C MET A 273 18.50 -3.55 -5.76
N ILE A 274 19.72 -3.13 -6.08
CA ILE A 274 20.94 -3.91 -5.85
C ILE A 274 21.17 -4.15 -4.35
N ASN A 275 21.12 -3.10 -3.52
CA ASN A 275 21.30 -3.20 -2.07
C ASN A 275 20.27 -4.15 -1.42
N ASN A 276 19.02 -4.12 -1.88
CA ASN A 276 17.97 -5.00 -1.39
C ASN A 276 18.10 -6.45 -1.91
N ARG A 277 18.72 -6.70 -3.07
CA ARG A 277 19.14 -8.05 -3.50
C ARG A 277 20.24 -8.58 -2.57
N SER A 278 21.25 -7.79 -2.23
CA SER A 278 22.33 -8.18 -1.30
C SER A 278 21.83 -8.49 0.12
N ARG A 279 20.88 -7.69 0.65
CA ARG A 279 20.24 -7.95 1.96
C ARG A 279 19.45 -9.26 2.01
N LYS A 280 19.03 -9.81 0.87
CA LYS A 280 18.21 -11.03 0.75
C LYS A 280 19.02 -12.33 0.57
N THR A 281 20.36 -12.29 0.53
CA THR A 281 21.15 -13.52 0.48
C THR A 281 21.00 -14.31 1.79
N PRO A 282 20.48 -15.55 1.79
CA PRO A 282 20.22 -16.27 3.01
C PRO A 282 21.52 -16.76 3.65
N LYS A 283 21.77 -16.37 4.91
CA LYS A 283 22.64 -17.16 5.79
C LYS A 283 21.97 -18.51 6.00
N SER A 284 22.62 -19.59 5.56
CA SER A 284 22.08 -20.94 5.66
C SER A 284 21.77 -21.29 7.13
N LEU A 285 20.50 -21.52 7.43
CA LEU A 285 20.11 -22.08 8.72
C LEU A 285 20.44 -23.57 8.76
N PRO A 286 21.04 -24.09 9.84
CA PRO A 286 21.33 -25.52 9.96
C PRO A 286 20.02 -26.31 10.00
N GLN A 287 19.98 -27.42 9.27
CA GLN A 287 18.80 -28.28 9.18
C GLN A 287 18.41 -28.84 10.56
N LEU A 288 17.27 -28.39 11.09
CA LEU A 288 16.62 -29.02 12.24
C LEU A 288 16.14 -30.42 11.84
N ARG A 289 16.90 -31.45 12.26
CA ARG A 289 16.56 -32.86 12.03
C ARG A 289 15.35 -33.23 12.89
N ILE A 290 14.16 -33.18 12.30
CA ILE A 290 12.93 -33.65 12.94
C ILE A 290 13.05 -35.16 13.18
N MET A 291 13.05 -35.57 14.46
CA MET A 291 12.91 -36.97 14.83
C MET A 291 11.45 -37.38 14.74
N SER A 292 11.10 -38.21 13.76
CA SER A 292 9.75 -38.77 13.62
C SER A 292 9.37 -39.57 14.87
N ARG A 293 8.24 -39.23 15.50
CA ARG A 293 7.66 -40.05 16.56
C ARG A 293 7.25 -41.41 15.99
N MET A 294 7.68 -42.49 16.64
CA MET A 294 7.23 -43.85 16.31
C MET A 294 5.73 -43.99 16.57
N SER A 295 4.99 -44.39 15.54
CA SER A 295 3.60 -44.81 15.63
C SER A 295 3.51 -46.18 16.29
N VAL A 296 2.99 -46.25 17.52
CA VAL A 296 2.66 -47.53 18.16
C VAL A 296 1.32 -48.01 17.64
N SER A 297 1.35 -49.01 16.77
CA SER A 297 0.17 -49.75 16.32
C SER A 297 -0.35 -50.64 17.47
N TYR A 298 -1.55 -50.35 17.97
CA TYR A 298 -2.32 -51.33 18.74
C TYR A 298 -3.28 -52.07 17.80
N SER A 299 -3.10 -53.37 17.71
CA SER A 299 -3.92 -54.29 16.92
C SER A 299 -5.28 -54.52 17.58
N GLU A 300 -6.36 -54.37 16.82
CA GLU A 300 -7.69 -54.84 17.23
C GLU A 300 -7.80 -56.37 17.13
N SER A 301 -8.49 -56.98 18.08
CA SER A 301 -9.05 -58.33 17.93
C SER A 301 -10.33 -58.49 18.76
N SER A 302 -11.47 -58.48 18.05
CA SER A 302 -12.73 -59.25 18.28
C SER A 302 -13.10 -59.66 19.73
N SER A 303 -14.32 -59.46 20.23
CA SER A 303 -15.54 -60.07 19.65
C SER A 303 -16.88 -59.64 20.32
N SER A 304 -17.99 -59.99 19.64
CA SER A 304 -19.33 -60.36 20.19
C SER A 304 -20.16 -59.37 21.04
N SER A 305 -21.09 -58.70 20.36
CA SER A 305 -22.57 -58.78 20.51
C SER A 305 -23.29 -58.82 21.88
N SER A 306 -24.40 -58.05 21.90
CA SER A 306 -25.73 -58.32 22.50
C SER A 306 -26.14 -57.73 23.88
N SER A 307 -27.10 -56.80 23.77
CA SER A 307 -28.36 -56.66 24.52
C SER A 307 -28.45 -56.29 26.02
N SER A 308 -29.23 -55.21 26.21
CA SER A 308 -30.33 -55.01 27.19
C SER A 308 -30.08 -54.75 28.68
N THR A 309 -30.69 -53.65 29.15
CA THR A 309 -31.28 -53.40 30.49
C THR A 309 -30.35 -53.46 31.73
N SER A 310 -30.50 -52.67 32.80
CA SER A 310 -31.47 -51.62 33.18
C SER A 310 -30.97 -50.93 34.47
N SER A 311 -31.43 -49.70 34.77
CA SER A 311 -31.35 -49.02 36.10
C SER A 311 -29.91 -48.73 36.62
N SER A 312 -29.60 -47.62 37.30
CA SER A 312 -30.40 -46.83 38.24
C SER A 312 -29.78 -45.44 38.52
N SER A 313 -30.65 -44.50 38.89
CA SER A 313 -30.47 -43.40 39.88
C SER A 313 -29.06 -42.86 40.23
N CYS A 314 -28.83 -41.54 40.05
CA CYS A 314 -29.07 -40.50 41.10
C CYS A 314 -28.14 -39.26 41.04
N SER A 315 -28.69 -38.11 41.47
CA SER A 315 -28.02 -36.95 42.13
C SER A 315 -26.94 -36.11 41.40
N SER A 316 -27.44 -35.11 40.66
CA SER A 316 -27.19 -33.67 40.83
C SER A 316 -25.97 -33.12 41.61
N CYS A 317 -25.27 -32.19 40.94
CA CYS A 317 -24.75 -30.90 41.44
C CYS A 317 -23.74 -30.84 42.61
N LYS A 318 -22.56 -30.24 42.34
CA LYS A 318 -22.12 -29.06 43.13
C LYS A 318 -21.06 -28.18 42.44
N ARG A 319 -21.47 -26.93 42.23
CA ARG A 319 -20.66 -25.73 41.94
C ARG A 319 -19.74 -25.44 43.15
N ARG A 320 -18.49 -25.02 42.94
CA ARG A 320 -17.64 -24.46 44.01
C ARG A 320 -17.31 -22.99 43.73
N ARG A 321 -17.69 -22.14 44.68
CA ARG A 321 -17.24 -20.76 44.90
C ARG A 321 -17.16 -20.62 46.41
N LEU A 322 -16.15 -19.94 46.92
CA LEU A 322 -16.07 -19.51 48.32
C LEU A 322 -15.23 -18.22 48.35
N ASP A 323 -15.75 -17.21 49.04
CA ASP A 323 -15.23 -15.84 49.04
C ASP A 323 -14.32 -15.57 50.26
N ASN A 324 -13.80 -14.33 50.29
CA ASN A 324 -12.91 -13.69 51.27
C ASN A 324 -13.23 -13.91 52.76
N TYR A 325 -12.23 -13.69 53.62
CA TYR A 325 -12.01 -12.59 54.59
C TYR A 325 -10.75 -12.98 55.41
N LEU A 326 -9.95 -12.12 56.05
CA LEU A 326 -10.17 -10.85 56.74
C LEU A 326 -8.81 -10.09 56.84
N TRP A 327 -8.80 -8.76 56.84
CA TRP A 327 -7.60 -7.97 57.20
C TRP A 327 -7.60 -7.65 58.70
N THR A 328 -6.43 -7.75 59.34
CA THR A 328 -6.16 -7.18 60.67
C THR A 328 -4.76 -6.60 60.68
N ASP A 329 -4.66 -5.30 60.96
CA ASP A 329 -3.39 -4.66 61.30
C ASP A 329 -2.86 -5.18 62.63
N ASP A 330 -1.54 -5.23 62.79
CA ASP A 330 -0.92 -5.04 64.10
C ASP A 330 0.46 -4.40 63.93
N ASP A 331 0.75 -3.43 64.80
CA ASP A 331 1.84 -2.46 64.65
C ASP A 331 2.76 -2.52 65.87
N LYS A 332 4.06 -2.82 65.66
CA LYS A 332 5.18 -2.38 66.53
C LYS A 332 6.57 -2.87 66.06
N GLY A 333 7.36 -1.90 65.61
CA GLY A 333 8.63 -1.53 66.25
C GLY A 333 9.84 -2.48 66.17
N ASN A 334 10.94 -1.95 65.62
CA ASN A 334 12.13 -1.77 66.47
C ASN A 334 12.94 -0.54 66.04
N SER A 335 13.65 0.05 67.00
CA SER A 335 14.44 1.27 66.87
C SER A 335 15.93 1.01 67.09
N GLU A 336 16.79 1.66 66.30
CA GLU A 336 18.05 2.29 66.73
C GLU A 336 18.49 3.33 65.69
#